data_AF-E0UBK3-F1
#
_entry.id   AF-E0UBK3-F1
#
_cell.length_a   1.000
_cell.length_b   1.000
_cell.length_c   1.000
_cell.angle_alpha   90.00
_cell.angle_beta   90.00
_cell.angle_gamma   90.00
#
_symmetry.space_group_name_H-M   'P 1'
#
loop_
_entity.id
_entity.type
_entity.pdbx_description
1 polymer ?
#
loop_
_entity_poly.entity_id
_entity_poly.type
_entity_poly.pdbx_seq_one_letter_code
_entity_poly.pdbx_strand_id
1 'polypeptide(L)'
;MATINDNYLKLKAGYLFPEIARRVNAFAEAHPEAKIIKLGIGDVTEPLPEACRQAMIKAVEEMGDRATFKGYGPEQGYAWLREKIALQDFQARGCEIDASEIFVSDGSKCDTGNILDIFGHNNTIAVTDPVYPVYVDTNVMAGHTGDVNEKGEYQGLVYLPMTAENNFTPDLPDQKVDLIYLCFPNNPTGATATREDLTKWVNYAKENGSIIFFDAAYEAFITDGSLPHSIYEIEGARDCAIEFRSFSKNAGFTGTRCALTVVPKTLKAKAANGEDVDLWKLWNRRQSTKFNGVSYLVQRGAEAVYSEEGQAQVKALINFYLENAQIICDKLSFAGLNVYGGVNAPYVWVKTPEGLSSWDFFDKLLQSANVVGTPGSGFGAAGESYFRISAFNSRENVEEATRRIIEKLKV
;
A
#
# COMPACT_ATOMS: atom_id res chain seq x y z
N MET A 1 5.35 12.94 37.06
CA MET A 1 4.87 11.76 36.33
C MET A 1 5.44 11.83 34.92
N ALA A 2 5.67 10.71 34.24
CA ALA A 2 6.03 10.75 32.82
C ALA A 2 4.83 11.26 32.00
N THR A 3 5.09 12.10 30.99
CA THR A 3 4.07 12.57 30.03
C THR A 3 4.05 11.67 28.81
N ILE A 4 2.89 11.54 28.16
CA ILE A 4 2.73 10.77 26.93
C ILE A 4 3.00 11.66 25.69
N ASN A 5 2.96 11.07 24.50
CA ASN A 5 2.85 11.82 23.25
C ASN A 5 1.37 12.19 23.01
N ASP A 6 1.00 13.43 23.33
CA ASP A 6 -0.38 13.92 23.22
C ASP A 6 -0.93 13.87 21.78
N ASN A 7 -0.08 13.76 20.76
CA ASN A 7 -0.55 13.59 19.38
C ASN A 7 -1.36 12.31 19.18
N TYR A 8 -1.13 11.26 19.98
CA TYR A 8 -1.96 10.05 19.94
C TYR A 8 -3.41 10.31 20.36
N LEU A 9 -3.67 11.35 21.15
CA LEU A 9 -5.02 11.71 21.61
C LEU A 9 -5.86 12.38 20.51
N LYS A 10 -5.23 12.85 19.42
CA LYS A 10 -5.93 13.44 18.26
C LYS A 10 -6.65 12.39 17.41
N LEU A 11 -6.25 11.12 17.51
CA LEU A 11 -6.84 10.01 16.76
C LEU A 11 -8.23 9.68 17.32
N LYS A 12 -9.29 10.18 16.68
CA LYS A 12 -10.68 10.07 17.17
C LYS A 12 -11.27 8.65 17.11
N ALA A 13 -10.73 7.77 16.27
CA ALA A 13 -11.16 6.38 16.16
C ALA A 13 -9.94 5.44 16.21
N GLY A 14 -10.16 4.20 16.66
CA GLY A 14 -9.17 3.14 16.46
C GLY A 14 -8.90 2.97 14.96
N TYR A 15 -7.67 2.59 14.63
CA TYR A 15 -7.26 2.33 13.25
C TYR A 15 -8.31 1.47 12.51
N LEU A 16 -8.58 1.79 11.24
CA LEU A 16 -9.68 1.23 10.43
C LEU A 16 -9.85 -0.29 10.56
N PHE A 17 -8.75 -1.04 10.39
CA PHE A 17 -8.82 -2.50 10.36
C PHE A 17 -9.10 -3.13 11.73
N PRO A 18 -8.50 -2.65 12.84
CA PRO A 18 -8.96 -3.00 14.19
C PRO A 18 -10.45 -2.78 14.46
N GLU A 19 -11.02 -1.67 14.00
CA GLU A 19 -12.47 -1.42 14.21
C GLU A 19 -13.34 -2.40 13.40
N ILE A 20 -12.97 -2.70 12.15
CA ILE A 20 -13.62 -3.75 11.36
C ILE A 20 -13.51 -5.10 12.09
N ALA A 21 -12.32 -5.46 12.58
CA ALA A 21 -12.12 -6.72 13.30
C ALA A 21 -13.00 -6.81 14.56
N ARG A 22 -13.13 -5.71 15.31
CA ARG A 22 -13.99 -5.63 16.50
C ARG A 22 -15.45 -5.91 16.16
N ARG A 23 -16.01 -5.25 15.13
CA ARG A 23 -17.41 -5.46 14.69
C ARG A 23 -17.65 -6.87 14.17
N VAL A 24 -16.72 -7.40 13.37
CA VAL A 24 -16.81 -8.77 12.83
C VAL A 24 -16.76 -9.81 13.94
N ASN A 25 -15.89 -9.64 14.94
CA ASN A 25 -15.82 -10.55 16.07
C ASN A 25 -17.10 -10.52 16.91
N ALA A 26 -17.62 -9.33 17.23
CA ALA A 26 -18.90 -9.20 17.94
C ALA A 26 -20.06 -9.85 17.18
N PHE A 27 -20.10 -9.70 15.85
CA PHE A 27 -21.10 -10.36 15.01
C PHE A 27 -20.93 -11.89 14.98
N ALA A 28 -19.70 -12.39 14.87
CA ALA A 28 -19.41 -13.82 14.88
C ALA A 28 -19.76 -14.49 16.23
N GLU A 29 -19.54 -13.77 17.35
CA GLU A 29 -19.92 -14.23 18.68
C GLU A 29 -21.46 -14.29 18.85
N ALA A 30 -22.18 -13.31 18.33
CA ALA A 30 -23.64 -13.27 18.37
C ALA A 30 -24.32 -14.26 17.39
N HIS A 31 -23.63 -14.62 16.30
CA HIS A 31 -24.13 -15.47 15.22
C HIS A 31 -23.12 -16.58 14.87
N PRO A 32 -22.90 -17.56 15.76
CA PRO A 32 -21.90 -18.62 15.56
C PRO A 32 -22.18 -19.50 14.32
N GLU A 33 -23.42 -19.50 13.81
CA GLU A 33 -23.84 -20.19 12.58
C GLU A 33 -23.51 -19.42 11.30
N ALA A 34 -23.21 -18.11 11.40
CA ALA A 34 -22.99 -17.26 10.25
C ALA A 34 -21.69 -17.66 9.50
N LYS A 35 -21.84 -17.97 8.21
CA LYS A 35 -20.70 -18.30 7.34
C LYS A 35 -20.06 -17.03 6.80
N ILE A 36 -19.31 -16.33 7.66
CA ILE A 36 -18.71 -15.03 7.33
C ILE A 36 -17.61 -15.19 6.27
N ILE A 37 -17.74 -14.48 5.13
CA ILE A 37 -16.70 -14.38 4.10
C ILE A 37 -16.01 -13.03 4.21
N LYS A 38 -14.67 -13.04 4.33
CA LYS A 38 -13.86 -11.85 4.56
C LYS A 38 -13.19 -11.38 3.26
N LEU A 39 -13.74 -10.32 2.67
CA LEU A 39 -13.20 -9.56 1.53
C LEU A 39 -12.75 -8.15 1.97
N GLY A 40 -12.30 -8.02 3.23
CA GLY A 40 -11.95 -6.75 3.88
C GLY A 40 -10.50 -6.33 3.68
N ILE A 41 -9.64 -6.62 4.69
CA ILE A 41 -8.25 -6.10 4.88
C ILE A 41 -7.38 -6.17 3.62
N GLY A 42 -7.58 -7.18 2.78
CA GLY A 42 -6.75 -7.46 1.62
C GLY A 42 -5.54 -8.32 1.97
N ASP A 43 -5.74 -9.30 2.84
CA ASP A 43 -4.75 -10.33 3.17
C ASP A 43 -4.80 -11.43 2.10
N VAL A 44 -3.65 -11.88 1.59
CA VAL A 44 -3.62 -12.93 0.57
C VAL A 44 -4.06 -14.27 1.19
N THR A 45 -4.72 -15.11 0.39
CA THR A 45 -5.27 -16.39 0.89
C THR A 45 -4.63 -17.61 0.26
N GLU A 46 -4.11 -17.49 -0.96
CA GLU A 46 -3.42 -18.59 -1.61
C GLU A 46 -2.01 -18.80 -1.01
N PRO A 47 -1.52 -20.05 -1.00
CA PRO A 47 -0.20 -20.38 -0.46
C PRO A 47 0.95 -19.64 -1.14
N LEU A 48 2.05 -19.47 -0.40
CA LEU A 48 3.30 -18.94 -0.96
C LEU A 48 3.76 -19.76 -2.19
N PRO A 49 4.31 -19.12 -3.23
CA PRO A 49 4.93 -19.81 -4.37
C PRO A 49 5.93 -20.88 -3.92
N GLU A 50 5.93 -22.03 -4.59
CA GLU A 50 6.76 -23.16 -4.21
C GLU A 50 8.26 -22.82 -4.24
N ALA A 51 8.72 -22.04 -5.23
CA ALA A 51 10.10 -21.59 -5.31
C ALA A 51 10.52 -20.81 -4.05
N CYS A 52 9.64 -19.92 -3.57
CA CYS A 52 9.86 -19.15 -2.35
C CYS A 52 9.91 -20.06 -1.12
N ARG A 53 8.99 -21.04 -1.01
CA ARG A 53 8.96 -21.99 0.10
C ARG A 53 10.23 -22.84 0.16
N GLN A 54 10.65 -23.40 -0.97
CA GLN A 54 11.86 -24.23 -1.03
C GLN A 54 13.12 -23.44 -0.68
N ALA A 55 13.22 -22.19 -1.15
CA ALA A 55 14.32 -21.30 -0.78
C ALA A 55 14.35 -20.99 0.73
N MET A 56 13.18 -20.76 1.33
CA MET A 56 13.06 -20.56 2.78
C MET A 56 13.42 -21.82 3.58
N ILE A 57 12.96 -23.01 3.17
CA ILE A 57 13.30 -24.28 3.82
C ILE A 57 14.81 -24.52 3.77
N LYS A 58 15.43 -24.31 2.61
CA LYS A 58 16.89 -24.41 2.48
C LYS A 58 17.62 -23.40 3.39
N ALA A 59 17.12 -22.18 3.50
CA ALA A 59 17.69 -21.18 4.40
C ALA A 59 17.56 -21.58 5.88
N VAL A 60 16.50 -22.29 6.27
CA VAL A 60 16.37 -22.89 7.62
C VAL A 60 17.46 -23.93 7.86
N GLU A 61 17.67 -24.85 6.91
CA GLU A 61 18.73 -25.87 6.99
C GLU A 61 20.12 -25.22 7.12
N GLU A 62 20.40 -24.17 6.34
CA GLU A 62 21.65 -23.39 6.45
C GLU A 62 21.81 -22.71 7.81
N MET A 63 20.72 -22.29 8.45
CA MET A 63 20.77 -21.71 9.79
C MET A 63 20.97 -22.78 10.89
N GLY A 64 20.79 -24.06 10.58
CA GLY A 64 21.06 -25.18 11.48
C GLY A 64 22.52 -25.61 11.52
N ASP A 65 23.31 -25.27 10.50
CA ASP A 65 24.72 -25.62 10.40
C ASP A 65 25.63 -24.46 10.83
N ARG A 66 26.56 -24.75 11.75
CA ARG A 66 27.55 -23.79 12.26
C ARG A 66 28.38 -23.12 11.16
N ALA A 67 28.67 -23.83 10.07
CA ALA A 67 29.50 -23.33 8.98
C ALA A 67 28.75 -22.34 8.07
N THR A 68 27.43 -22.43 7.99
CA THR A 68 26.60 -21.62 7.07
C THR A 68 25.68 -20.63 7.79
N PHE A 69 25.53 -20.76 9.11
CA PHE A 69 24.76 -19.87 9.99
C PHE A 69 24.98 -18.38 9.70
N LYS A 70 23.89 -17.61 9.68
CA LYS A 70 23.90 -16.15 9.52
C LYS A 70 23.41 -15.48 10.81
N GLY A 71 24.25 -14.62 11.39
CA GLY A 71 23.86 -13.74 12.49
C GLY A 71 23.06 -12.53 12.00
N TYR A 72 23.26 -11.37 12.64
CA TYR A 72 22.74 -10.11 12.10
C TYR A 72 23.25 -9.90 10.67
N GLY A 73 22.31 -9.73 9.75
CA GLY A 73 22.60 -9.37 8.36
C GLY A 73 22.83 -7.88 8.20
N PRO A 74 23.21 -7.42 7.00
CA PRO A 74 23.26 -5.99 6.69
C PRO A 74 21.86 -5.38 6.82
N GLU A 75 21.72 -4.29 7.57
CA GLU A 75 20.42 -3.66 7.87
C GLU A 75 19.74 -3.11 6.62
N GLN A 76 20.51 -2.73 5.60
CA GLN A 76 20.02 -2.33 4.29
C GLN A 76 19.43 -3.51 3.47
N GLY A 77 19.75 -4.75 3.82
CA GLY A 77 19.42 -5.95 3.05
C GLY A 77 20.63 -6.54 2.31
N TYR A 78 20.58 -7.85 2.08
CA TYR A 78 21.68 -8.56 1.43
C TYR A 78 21.86 -8.08 -0.02
N ALA A 79 23.13 -7.96 -0.44
CA ALA A 79 23.48 -7.44 -1.77
C ALA A 79 22.84 -8.24 -2.90
N TRP A 80 22.87 -9.58 -2.82
CA TRP A 80 22.28 -10.46 -3.84
C TRP A 80 20.77 -10.20 -4.07
N LEU A 81 20.02 -9.81 -3.03
CA LEU A 81 18.61 -9.46 -3.18
C LEU A 81 18.46 -8.10 -3.85
N ARG A 82 19.20 -7.10 -3.34
CA ARG A 82 19.14 -5.73 -3.85
C ARG A 82 19.58 -5.65 -5.31
N GLU A 83 20.58 -6.42 -5.71
CA GLU A 83 21.04 -6.53 -7.10
C GLU A 83 19.96 -7.13 -8.01
N LYS A 84 19.26 -8.18 -7.55
CA LYS A 84 18.14 -8.77 -8.30
C LYS A 84 16.98 -7.80 -8.46
N ILE A 85 16.60 -7.10 -7.39
CA ILE A 85 15.56 -6.06 -7.42
C ILE A 85 15.96 -4.95 -8.40
N ALA A 86 17.16 -4.38 -8.26
CA ALA A 86 17.65 -3.31 -9.13
C ALA A 86 17.60 -3.73 -10.61
N LEU A 87 18.08 -4.94 -10.92
CA LEU A 87 18.10 -5.45 -12.28
C LEU A 87 16.69 -5.69 -12.85
N GLN A 88 15.83 -6.41 -12.12
CA GLN A 88 14.57 -6.93 -12.64
C GLN A 88 13.42 -5.93 -12.54
N ASP A 89 13.34 -5.16 -11.45
CA ASP A 89 12.21 -4.26 -11.21
C ASP A 89 12.44 -2.86 -11.78
N PHE A 90 13.70 -2.45 -11.96
CA PHE A 90 14.05 -1.09 -12.37
C PHE A 90 14.86 -1.05 -13.68
N GLN A 91 16.06 -1.64 -13.73
CA GLN A 91 16.95 -1.51 -14.89
C GLN A 91 16.38 -2.21 -16.14
N ALA A 92 15.69 -3.34 -15.99
CA ALA A 92 14.97 -4.00 -17.09
C ALA A 92 13.85 -3.12 -17.69
N ARG A 93 13.42 -2.08 -16.96
CA ARG A 93 12.45 -1.06 -17.40
C ARG A 93 13.11 0.25 -17.83
N GLY A 94 14.45 0.28 -17.92
CA GLY A 94 15.21 1.49 -18.25
C GLY A 94 15.36 2.49 -17.11
N CYS A 95 14.99 2.12 -15.88
CA CYS A 95 15.19 2.98 -14.71
C CYS A 95 16.61 2.82 -14.17
N GLU A 96 17.36 3.91 -14.04
CA GLU A 96 18.74 3.91 -13.51
C GLU A 96 18.77 3.83 -11.98
N ILE A 97 18.23 2.76 -11.38
CA ILE A 97 18.32 2.51 -9.93
C ILE A 97 19.48 1.56 -9.63
N ASP A 98 20.37 1.95 -8.72
CA ASP A 98 21.46 1.10 -8.25
C ASP A 98 21.06 0.27 -7.02
N ALA A 99 21.64 -0.91 -6.86
CA ALA A 99 21.38 -1.78 -5.72
C ALA A 99 21.64 -1.09 -4.37
N SER A 100 22.57 -0.14 -4.29
CA SER A 100 22.85 0.62 -3.07
C SER A 100 21.82 1.70 -2.74
N GLU A 101 20.86 1.97 -3.62
CA GLU A 101 19.73 2.90 -3.39
C GLU A 101 18.50 2.17 -2.81
N ILE A 102 18.55 0.84 -2.76
CA ILE A 102 17.47 -0.02 -2.27
C ILE A 102 17.70 -0.37 -0.80
N PHE A 103 16.66 -0.26 0.01
CA PHE A 103 16.62 -0.66 1.42
C PHE A 103 15.53 -1.71 1.60
N VAL A 104 15.91 -2.93 1.98
CA VAL A 104 14.97 -4.04 2.23
C VAL A 104 14.37 -3.91 3.63
N SER A 105 13.05 -4.02 3.76
CA SER A 105 12.32 -3.81 5.01
C SER A 105 11.28 -4.89 5.27
N ASP A 106 10.72 -4.91 6.48
CA ASP A 106 9.71 -5.88 6.92
C ASP A 106 8.28 -5.54 6.45
N GLY A 107 8.10 -4.45 5.70
CA GLY A 107 6.82 -4.10 5.09
C GLY A 107 6.70 -2.64 4.69
N SER A 108 6.00 -2.37 3.58
CA SER A 108 5.78 -0.99 3.11
C SER A 108 5.03 -0.14 4.15
N LYS A 109 4.15 -0.73 4.97
CA LYS A 109 3.51 -0.03 6.11
C LYS A 109 4.55 0.51 7.10
N CYS A 110 5.58 -0.28 7.41
CA CYS A 110 6.66 0.15 8.29
C CYS A 110 7.44 1.29 7.62
N ASP A 111 7.79 1.17 6.35
CA ASP A 111 8.58 2.19 5.67
C ASP A 111 7.82 3.51 5.49
N THR A 112 6.61 3.48 4.93
CA THR A 112 5.76 4.66 4.70
C THR A 112 5.39 5.39 5.98
N GLY A 113 5.25 4.68 7.09
CA GLY A 113 5.04 5.28 8.40
C GLY A 113 6.31 5.87 9.01
N ASN A 114 7.43 5.17 8.89
CA ASN A 114 8.69 5.56 9.51
C ASN A 114 9.51 6.55 8.68
N ILE A 115 9.18 6.78 7.40
CA ILE A 115 9.88 7.74 6.55
C ILE A 115 9.87 9.15 7.16
N LEU A 116 8.85 9.46 7.98
CA LEU A 116 8.75 10.72 8.72
C LEU A 116 9.89 10.95 9.72
N ASP A 117 10.59 9.89 10.16
CA ASP A 117 11.73 9.99 11.08
C ASP A 117 12.89 10.86 10.55
N ILE A 118 12.97 11.05 9.23
CA ILE A 118 14.07 11.80 8.58
C ILE A 118 13.68 13.19 8.08
N PHE A 119 12.43 13.62 8.32
CA PHE A 119 11.93 14.93 7.93
C PHE A 119 11.64 15.81 9.15
N GLY A 120 11.72 17.14 8.96
CA GLY A 120 11.37 18.12 9.99
C GLY A 120 9.86 18.35 10.11
N HIS A 121 9.46 19.04 11.17
CA HIS A 121 8.04 19.27 11.51
C HIS A 121 7.37 20.44 10.77
N ASN A 122 8.13 21.26 10.04
CA ASN A 122 7.61 22.47 9.38
C ASN A 122 7.23 22.24 7.90
N ASN A 123 7.07 20.98 7.48
CA ASN A 123 6.69 20.64 6.12
C ASN A 123 5.17 20.70 5.94
N THR A 124 4.71 21.26 4.82
CA THR A 124 3.33 21.12 4.36
C THR A 124 3.18 19.79 3.65
N ILE A 125 2.19 18.98 4.04
CA ILE A 125 2.08 17.58 3.60
C ILE A 125 0.79 17.37 2.83
N ALA A 126 0.90 16.84 1.62
CA ALA A 126 -0.23 16.47 0.78
C ALA A 126 -0.44 14.95 0.76
N VAL A 127 -1.71 14.54 0.79
CA VAL A 127 -2.14 13.15 0.65
C VAL A 127 -3.30 13.07 -0.35
N THR A 128 -3.31 12.04 -1.18
CA THR A 128 -4.50 11.71 -1.96
C THR A 128 -5.66 11.30 -1.03
N ASP A 129 -6.90 11.56 -1.44
CA ASP A 129 -8.10 11.21 -0.68
C ASP A 129 -9.18 10.66 -1.61
N PRO A 130 -9.62 9.40 -1.48
CA PRO A 130 -9.25 8.44 -0.44
C PRO A 130 -7.90 7.77 -0.70
N VAL A 131 -7.24 7.37 0.39
CA VAL A 131 -6.00 6.61 0.33
C VAL A 131 -5.80 5.74 1.58
N TYR A 132 -4.83 4.82 1.52
CA TYR A 132 -4.45 3.98 2.64
C TYR A 132 -4.15 4.83 3.92
N PRO A 133 -4.86 4.59 5.04
CA PRO A 133 -4.87 5.51 6.18
C PRO A 133 -3.54 5.63 6.95
N VAL A 134 -2.55 4.76 6.65
CA VAL A 134 -1.26 4.84 7.35
C VAL A 134 -0.60 6.21 7.15
N TYR A 135 -0.71 6.80 5.96
CA TYR A 135 -0.03 8.07 5.66
C TYR A 135 -0.55 9.20 6.54
N VAL A 136 -1.87 9.28 6.72
CA VAL A 136 -2.52 10.27 7.59
C VAL A 136 -2.19 9.98 9.05
N ASP A 137 -2.46 8.77 9.51
CA ASP A 137 -2.33 8.41 10.94
C ASP A 137 -0.89 8.57 11.44
N THR A 138 0.13 8.23 10.65
CA THR A 138 1.52 8.39 11.10
C THR A 138 1.97 9.84 11.09
N ASN A 139 1.40 10.70 10.22
CA ASN A 139 1.62 12.14 10.29
C ASN A 139 0.97 12.76 11.54
N VAL A 140 -0.22 12.29 11.92
CA VAL A 140 -0.85 12.66 13.19
C VAL A 140 0.05 12.25 14.36
N MET A 141 0.46 10.98 14.44
CA MET A 141 1.31 10.45 15.52
C MET A 141 2.66 11.19 15.63
N ALA A 142 3.24 11.60 14.49
CA ALA A 142 4.49 12.37 14.41
C ALA A 142 4.33 13.86 14.78
N GLY A 143 3.09 14.34 14.95
CA GLY A 143 2.81 15.72 15.34
C GLY A 143 2.80 16.71 14.17
N HIS A 144 2.59 16.25 12.94
CA HIS A 144 2.52 17.10 11.74
C HIS A 144 1.13 17.69 11.49
N THR A 145 0.17 17.45 12.39
CA THR A 145 -1.22 17.87 12.20
C THR A 145 -1.79 18.56 13.45
N GLY A 146 -2.83 19.36 13.24
CA GLY A 146 -3.75 19.81 14.28
C GLY A 146 -4.86 18.78 14.55
N ASP A 147 -5.96 19.26 15.12
CA ASP A 147 -7.13 18.43 15.41
C ASP A 147 -7.90 18.03 14.15
N VAL A 148 -8.68 16.96 14.25
CA VAL A 148 -9.54 16.46 13.18
C VAL A 148 -10.92 17.12 13.21
N ASN A 149 -11.39 17.55 12.03
CA ASN A 149 -12.71 18.14 11.85
C ASN A 149 -13.83 17.08 11.83
N GLU A 150 -15.07 17.49 11.55
CA GLU A 150 -16.23 16.58 11.49
C GLU A 150 -16.21 15.62 10.29
N LYS A 151 -15.47 15.95 9.24
CA LYS A 151 -15.32 15.13 8.03
C LYS A 151 -14.23 14.07 8.15
N GLY A 152 -13.44 14.08 9.24
CA GLY A 152 -12.30 13.19 9.41
C GLY A 152 -10.98 13.74 8.83
N GLU A 153 -10.94 15.02 8.46
CA GLU A 153 -9.74 15.68 7.93
C GLU A 153 -8.95 16.34 9.08
N TYR A 154 -7.65 16.08 9.15
CA TYR A 154 -6.77 16.67 10.15
C TYR A 154 -6.22 18.02 9.66
N GLN A 155 -6.28 19.04 10.51
CA GLN A 155 -5.74 20.36 10.20
C GLN A 155 -4.25 20.29 9.83
N GLY A 156 -3.84 21.05 8.81
CA GLY A 156 -2.46 21.13 8.34
C GLY A 156 -2.12 20.18 7.19
N LEU A 157 -2.89 19.11 6.97
CA LEU A 157 -2.77 18.27 5.78
C LEU A 157 -3.51 18.89 4.58
N VAL A 158 -2.93 18.73 3.40
CA VAL A 158 -3.56 19.05 2.11
C VAL A 158 -4.14 17.77 1.53
N TYR A 159 -5.46 17.65 1.54
CA TYR A 159 -6.14 16.51 0.95
C TYR A 159 -6.35 16.77 -0.54
N LEU A 160 -6.01 15.79 -1.38
CA LEU A 160 -6.11 15.84 -2.84
C LEU A 160 -7.22 14.88 -3.29
N PRO A 161 -8.45 15.35 -3.51
CA PRO A 161 -9.59 14.49 -3.78
C PRO A 161 -9.44 13.69 -5.09
N MET A 162 -9.75 12.39 -5.00
CA MET A 162 -9.87 11.44 -6.10
C MET A 162 -11.30 10.93 -6.10
N THR A 163 -12.11 11.43 -7.02
CA THR A 163 -13.55 11.13 -7.08
C THR A 163 -13.93 10.57 -8.45
N ALA A 164 -15.14 10.01 -8.57
CA ALA A 164 -15.63 9.53 -9.86
C ALA A 164 -15.69 10.65 -10.91
N GLU A 165 -15.95 11.90 -10.49
CA GLU A 165 -16.06 13.07 -11.36
C GLU A 165 -14.72 13.49 -11.98
N ASN A 166 -13.60 13.30 -11.27
CA ASN A 166 -12.25 13.54 -11.80
C ASN A 166 -11.54 12.25 -12.26
N ASN A 167 -12.30 11.16 -12.47
CA ASN A 167 -11.80 9.84 -12.84
C ASN A 167 -10.75 9.28 -11.88
N PHE A 168 -10.84 9.65 -10.60
CA PHE A 168 -9.86 9.32 -9.58
C PHE A 168 -8.45 9.78 -9.96
N THR A 169 -8.33 10.95 -10.58
CA THR A 169 -7.04 11.60 -10.85
C THR A 169 -7.00 12.89 -10.04
N PRO A 170 -6.09 13.02 -9.06
CA PRO A 170 -6.01 14.22 -8.23
C PRO A 170 -5.42 15.39 -9.02
N ASP A 171 -6.00 16.57 -8.85
CA ASP A 171 -5.39 17.82 -9.33
C ASP A 171 -4.14 18.17 -8.51
N LEU A 172 -3.24 18.95 -9.10
CA LEU A 172 -2.12 19.54 -8.36
C LEU A 172 -2.67 20.52 -7.30
N PRO A 173 -2.06 20.62 -6.11
CA PRO A 173 -2.52 21.53 -5.07
C PRO A 173 -2.34 22.99 -5.50
N ASP A 174 -3.32 23.83 -5.14
CA ASP A 174 -3.28 25.28 -5.39
C ASP A 174 -2.20 26.02 -4.56
N GLN A 175 -1.62 25.34 -3.57
CA GLN A 175 -0.54 25.84 -2.74
C GLN A 175 0.70 24.96 -2.84
N LYS A 176 1.87 25.55 -2.56
CA LYS A 176 3.11 24.78 -2.44
C LYS A 176 2.96 23.77 -1.28
N VAL A 177 3.32 22.52 -1.55
CA VAL A 177 3.48 21.47 -0.54
C VAL A 177 4.90 20.91 -0.57
N ASP A 178 5.40 20.43 0.56
CA ASP A 178 6.79 19.98 0.70
C ASP A 178 6.91 18.45 0.57
N LEU A 179 5.93 17.69 1.09
CA LEU A 179 5.89 16.22 1.02
C LEU A 179 4.57 15.76 0.39
N ILE A 180 4.62 14.80 -0.55
CA ILE A 180 3.44 14.40 -1.35
C ILE A 180 3.29 12.87 -1.33
N TYR A 181 2.23 12.35 -0.73
CA TYR A 181 1.91 10.92 -0.80
C TYR A 181 1.06 10.60 -2.03
N LEU A 182 1.64 9.84 -2.96
CA LEU A 182 0.96 9.27 -4.12
C LEU A 182 0.99 7.74 -4.00
N CYS A 183 -0.15 7.08 -4.18
CA CYS A 183 -0.25 5.63 -4.17
C CYS A 183 -0.84 5.18 -5.50
N PHE A 184 -0.08 4.45 -6.32
CA PHE A 184 -0.52 3.99 -7.63
C PHE A 184 0.04 2.58 -7.92
N PRO A 185 -0.81 1.57 -8.18
CA PRO A 185 -2.28 1.60 -8.12
C PRO A 185 -2.82 2.00 -6.73
N ASN A 186 -3.78 2.92 -6.70
CA ASN A 186 -4.31 3.53 -5.48
C ASN A 186 -5.15 2.52 -4.70
N ASN A 187 -4.82 2.38 -3.42
CA ASN A 187 -5.68 1.72 -2.45
C ASN A 187 -6.47 2.82 -1.70
N PRO A 188 -7.81 2.94 -1.87
CA PRO A 188 -8.73 1.83 -2.20
C PRO A 188 -9.31 1.80 -3.62
N THR A 189 -9.11 2.83 -4.44
CA THR A 189 -9.91 3.04 -5.67
C THR A 189 -9.57 2.09 -6.82
N GLY A 190 -8.35 1.55 -6.82
CA GLY A 190 -7.77 0.79 -7.92
C GLY A 190 -7.31 1.66 -9.08
N ALA A 191 -7.38 2.99 -8.95
CA ALA A 191 -6.93 3.93 -9.97
C ALA A 191 -5.42 3.86 -10.18
N THR A 192 -4.99 4.15 -11.39
CA THR A 192 -3.58 4.23 -11.80
C THR A 192 -3.28 5.63 -12.33
N ALA A 193 -2.01 6.01 -12.37
CA ALA A 193 -1.58 7.26 -12.98
C ALA A 193 -0.96 6.99 -14.35
N THR A 194 -1.33 7.80 -15.34
CA THR A 194 -0.68 7.72 -16.66
C THR A 194 0.74 8.29 -16.60
N ARG A 195 1.54 8.02 -17.63
CA ARG A 195 2.86 8.68 -17.78
C ARG A 195 2.74 10.20 -17.78
N GLU A 196 1.69 10.75 -18.38
CA GLU A 196 1.42 12.20 -18.41
C GLU A 196 1.12 12.73 -17.00
N ASP A 197 0.27 12.05 -16.24
CA ASP A 197 -0.07 12.46 -14.87
C ASP A 197 1.16 12.43 -13.96
N LEU A 198 1.97 11.36 -14.02
CA LEU A 198 3.20 11.29 -13.23
C LEU A 198 4.24 12.33 -13.68
N THR A 199 4.28 12.68 -14.96
CA THR A 199 5.13 13.76 -15.48
C THR A 199 4.72 15.11 -14.88
N LYS A 200 3.42 15.40 -14.78
CA LYS A 200 2.92 16.62 -14.12
C LYS A 200 3.36 16.69 -12.65
N TRP A 201 3.25 15.58 -11.91
CA TRP A 201 3.68 15.51 -10.51
C TRP A 201 5.20 15.67 -10.34
N VAL A 202 6.01 15.02 -11.17
CA VAL A 202 7.47 15.15 -11.12
C VAL A 202 7.90 16.58 -11.44
N ASN A 203 7.30 17.21 -12.44
CA ASN A 203 7.57 18.62 -12.77
C ASN A 203 7.19 19.54 -11.60
N TYR A 204 5.98 19.38 -11.04
CA TYR A 204 5.54 20.14 -9.87
C TYR A 204 6.51 20.00 -8.70
N ALA A 205 6.93 18.76 -8.37
CA ALA A 205 7.81 18.50 -7.25
C ALA A 205 9.19 19.13 -7.45
N LYS A 206 9.75 19.05 -8.67
CA LYS A 206 11.03 19.70 -8.99
C LYS A 206 10.94 21.23 -8.93
N GLU A 207 9.87 21.82 -9.46
CA GLU A 207 9.66 23.27 -9.43
C GLU A 207 9.51 23.82 -8.01
N ASN A 208 8.88 23.04 -7.12
CA ASN A 208 8.61 23.45 -5.74
C ASN A 208 9.66 22.99 -4.73
N GLY A 209 10.59 22.11 -5.12
CA GLY A 209 11.52 21.45 -4.21
C GLY A 209 10.82 20.47 -3.25
N SER A 210 9.71 19.88 -3.69
CA SER A 210 8.93 18.90 -2.94
C SER A 210 9.50 17.49 -3.11
N ILE A 211 9.21 16.62 -2.14
CA ILE A 211 9.52 15.19 -2.20
C ILE A 211 8.24 14.37 -2.34
N ILE A 212 8.19 13.54 -3.38
CA ILE A 212 7.13 12.57 -3.63
C ILE A 212 7.45 11.29 -2.87
N PHE A 213 6.50 10.82 -2.09
CA PHE A 213 6.43 9.49 -1.51
C PHE A 213 5.51 8.65 -2.39
N PHE A 214 6.10 7.85 -3.27
CA PHE A 214 5.40 7.05 -4.26
C PHE A 214 5.23 5.60 -3.77
N ASP A 215 4.03 5.23 -3.31
CA ASP A 215 3.72 3.86 -2.91
C ASP A 215 3.22 3.04 -4.10
N ALA A 216 4.09 2.15 -4.58
CA ALA A 216 3.87 1.25 -5.70
C ALA A 216 3.65 -0.21 -5.24
N ALA A 217 3.09 -0.42 -4.02
CA ALA A 217 2.87 -1.76 -3.48
C ALA A 217 2.03 -2.69 -4.37
N TYR A 218 1.16 -2.14 -5.23
CA TYR A 218 0.27 -2.89 -6.12
C TYR A 218 0.71 -2.90 -7.59
N GLU A 219 1.90 -2.40 -7.92
CA GLU A 219 2.39 -2.29 -9.31
C GLU A 219 2.27 -3.58 -10.14
N ALA A 220 2.47 -4.74 -9.51
CA ALA A 220 2.52 -6.03 -10.19
C ALA A 220 1.15 -6.45 -10.75
N PHE A 221 0.08 -5.77 -10.32
CA PHE A 221 -1.28 -5.96 -10.78
C PHE A 221 -1.65 -5.06 -11.96
N ILE A 222 -0.79 -4.13 -12.38
CA ILE A 222 -1.01 -3.31 -13.58
C ILE A 222 -1.04 -4.24 -14.79
N THR A 223 -2.15 -4.19 -15.54
CA THR A 223 -2.36 -5.01 -16.75
C THR A 223 -2.18 -4.21 -18.04
N ASP A 224 -2.39 -2.90 -17.99
CA ASP A 224 -2.15 -2.00 -19.11
C ASP A 224 -0.65 -1.65 -19.23
N GLY A 225 0.00 -2.20 -20.26
CA GLY A 225 1.43 -1.99 -20.52
C GLY A 225 1.83 -0.57 -20.92
N SER A 226 0.88 0.36 -21.12
CA SER A 226 1.18 1.79 -21.33
C SER A 226 1.38 2.56 -20.02
N LEU A 227 0.95 2.00 -18.89
CA LEU A 227 1.04 2.63 -17.58
C LEU A 227 2.42 2.42 -16.94
N PRO A 228 3.00 3.43 -16.29
CA PRO A 228 4.22 3.27 -15.52
C PRO A 228 4.02 2.34 -14.32
N HIS A 229 4.98 1.46 -14.08
CA HIS A 229 5.06 0.62 -12.88
C HIS A 229 5.92 1.25 -11.78
N SER A 230 6.83 2.16 -12.13
CA SER A 230 7.67 2.90 -11.19
C SER A 230 7.65 4.40 -11.50
N ILE A 231 7.77 5.24 -10.46
CA ILE A 231 7.92 6.68 -10.65
C ILE A 231 9.23 7.00 -11.40
N TYR A 232 10.24 6.14 -11.30
CA TYR A 232 11.54 6.33 -11.94
C TYR A 232 11.55 6.05 -13.44
N GLU A 233 10.41 5.63 -14.01
CA GLU A 233 10.19 5.64 -15.46
C GLU A 233 9.99 7.07 -15.99
N ILE A 234 9.78 8.05 -15.11
CA ILE A 234 9.60 9.47 -15.45
C ILE A 234 10.93 10.20 -15.29
N GLU A 235 11.33 10.94 -16.34
CA GLU A 235 12.57 11.70 -16.34
C GLU A 235 12.59 12.73 -15.20
N GLY A 236 13.69 12.77 -14.43
CA GLY A 236 13.86 13.67 -13.30
C GLY A 236 13.25 13.19 -11.98
N ALA A 237 12.50 12.08 -11.95
CA ALA A 237 11.92 11.55 -10.71
C ALA A 237 12.98 11.21 -9.63
N ARG A 238 14.19 10.82 -10.04
CA ARG A 238 15.32 10.54 -9.14
C ARG A 238 15.74 11.75 -8.28
N ASP A 239 15.36 12.97 -8.67
CA ASP A 239 15.69 14.20 -7.95
C ASP A 239 14.58 14.66 -7.00
N CYS A 240 13.41 14.00 -6.99
CA CYS A 240 12.27 14.43 -6.20
C CYS A 240 11.39 13.30 -5.65
N ALA A 241 11.76 12.02 -5.77
CA ALA A 241 10.92 10.90 -5.33
C ALA A 241 11.64 9.85 -4.49
N ILE A 242 10.89 9.27 -3.55
CA ILE A 242 11.18 8.03 -2.83
C ILE A 242 10.07 7.04 -3.20
N GLU A 243 10.43 5.81 -3.56
CA GLU A 243 9.46 4.78 -3.96
C GLU A 243 9.40 3.64 -2.93
N PHE A 244 8.19 3.17 -2.62
CA PHE A 244 7.93 2.04 -1.75
C PHE A 244 7.36 0.86 -2.56
N ARG A 245 7.83 -0.35 -2.28
CA ARG A 245 7.33 -1.60 -2.89
C ARG A 245 7.04 -2.64 -1.83
N SER A 246 6.25 -3.65 -2.17
CA SER A 246 5.94 -4.73 -1.24
C SER A 246 5.89 -6.10 -1.92
N PHE A 247 6.63 -7.07 -1.36
CA PHE A 247 6.45 -8.48 -1.73
C PHE A 247 5.15 -9.05 -1.16
N SER A 248 4.53 -8.39 -0.17
CA SER A 248 3.29 -8.87 0.43
C SER A 248 2.14 -8.94 -0.56
N LYS A 249 2.05 -7.97 -1.48
CA LYS A 249 0.99 -7.93 -2.50
C LYS A 249 1.39 -8.62 -3.79
N ASN A 250 2.68 -8.55 -4.16
CA ASN A 250 3.22 -9.23 -5.33
C ASN A 250 3.28 -10.76 -5.14
N ALA A 251 4.09 -11.23 -4.19
CA ALA A 251 4.42 -12.65 -4.01
C ALA A 251 3.67 -13.35 -2.86
N GLY A 252 2.67 -12.69 -2.27
CA GLY A 252 1.87 -13.23 -1.16
C GLY A 252 2.56 -13.20 0.22
N PHE A 253 3.58 -12.36 0.41
CA PHE A 253 4.36 -12.29 1.66
C PHE A 253 3.64 -11.48 2.77
N THR A 254 2.31 -11.56 2.90
CA THR A 254 1.57 -10.80 3.94
C THR A 254 1.91 -11.28 5.35
N GLY A 255 2.10 -12.60 5.52
CA GLY A 255 2.62 -13.21 6.76
C GLY A 255 4.15 -13.23 6.84
N THR A 256 4.83 -13.31 5.70
CA THR A 256 6.30 -13.47 5.60
C THR A 256 7.07 -12.16 5.77
N ARG A 257 6.45 -11.02 5.47
CA ARG A 257 6.95 -9.65 5.75
C ARG A 257 8.25 -9.29 5.03
N CYS A 258 8.13 -8.82 3.80
CA CYS A 258 9.24 -8.25 3.03
C CYS A 258 8.74 -7.12 2.11
N ALA A 259 9.51 -6.04 2.02
CA ALA A 259 9.26 -4.86 1.21
C ALA A 259 10.58 -4.18 0.88
N LEU A 260 10.52 -3.10 0.11
CA LEU A 260 11.68 -2.24 -0.10
C LEU A 260 11.29 -0.77 -0.21
N THR A 261 12.25 0.09 0.12
CA THR A 261 12.24 1.52 -0.18
C THR A 261 13.40 1.84 -1.12
N VAL A 262 13.16 2.60 -2.18
CA VAL A 262 14.20 3.16 -3.04
C VAL A 262 14.40 4.63 -2.69
N VAL A 263 15.60 4.98 -2.23
CA VAL A 263 16.01 6.36 -1.96
C VAL A 263 17.19 6.67 -2.88
N PRO A 264 17.00 7.49 -3.94
CA PRO A 264 18.08 7.84 -4.84
C PRO A 264 19.20 8.59 -4.10
N LYS A 265 20.46 8.33 -4.46
CA LYS A 265 21.61 9.08 -3.91
C LYS A 265 21.68 10.53 -4.40
N THR A 266 20.96 10.83 -5.47
CA THR A 266 20.79 12.18 -6.02
C THR A 266 19.78 13.02 -5.23
N LEU A 267 18.91 12.37 -4.46
CA LEU A 267 17.81 13.02 -3.75
C LEU A 267 18.32 13.81 -2.54
N LYS A 268 18.00 15.10 -2.52
CA LYS A 268 18.39 16.03 -1.45
C LYS A 268 17.18 16.78 -0.91
N ALA A 269 17.27 17.19 0.35
CA ALA A 269 16.34 18.10 0.98
C ALA A 269 17.10 19.22 1.71
N LYS A 270 16.39 20.26 2.13
CA LYS A 270 16.98 21.40 2.84
C LYS A 270 17.01 21.19 4.34
N ALA A 271 18.17 21.42 4.96
CA ALA A 271 18.28 21.61 6.41
C ALA A 271 17.75 22.99 6.82
N ALA A 272 17.53 23.20 8.13
CA ALA A 272 17.04 24.46 8.67
C ALA A 272 17.97 25.67 8.38
N ASN A 273 19.26 25.42 8.15
CA ASN A 273 20.25 26.43 7.75
C ASN A 273 20.33 26.66 6.22
N GLY A 274 19.51 25.96 5.42
CA GLY A 274 19.46 26.07 3.96
C GLY A 274 20.44 25.16 3.19
N GLU A 275 21.26 24.36 3.88
CA GLU A 275 22.17 23.41 3.25
C GLU A 275 21.42 22.25 2.60
N ASP A 276 21.96 21.74 1.49
CA ASP A 276 21.46 20.51 0.88
C ASP A 276 21.96 19.28 1.65
N VAL A 277 21.04 18.38 2.00
CA VAL A 277 21.31 17.14 2.72
C VAL A 277 20.83 15.95 1.91
N ASP A 278 21.73 14.98 1.68
CA ASP A 278 21.40 13.75 0.97
C ASP A 278 20.44 12.88 1.81
N LEU A 279 19.21 12.66 1.32
CA LEU A 279 18.20 11.89 2.05
C LEU A 279 18.60 10.42 2.23
N TRP A 280 19.36 9.86 1.28
CA TRP A 280 19.93 8.51 1.37
C TRP A 280 20.70 8.29 2.68
N LYS A 281 21.52 9.28 3.11
CA LYS A 281 22.35 9.17 4.33
C LYS A 281 21.48 9.15 5.58
N LEU A 282 20.43 9.96 5.62
CA LEU A 282 19.50 10.01 6.74
C LEU A 282 18.71 8.70 6.86
N TRP A 283 18.19 8.19 5.74
CA TRP A 283 17.46 6.93 5.72
C TRP A 283 18.34 5.74 6.12
N ASN A 284 19.57 5.67 5.59
CA ASN A 284 20.53 4.65 5.99
C ASN A 284 20.87 4.70 7.49
N ARG A 285 21.06 5.92 8.04
CA ARG A 285 21.29 6.09 9.49
C ARG A 285 20.09 5.64 10.31
N ARG A 286 18.87 5.97 9.87
CA ARG A 286 17.64 5.54 10.53
C ARG A 286 17.51 4.02 10.52
N GLN A 287 17.68 3.39 9.36
CA GLN A 287 17.58 1.93 9.22
C GLN A 287 18.59 1.22 10.11
N SER A 288 19.87 1.59 10.04
CA SER A 288 20.93 1.00 10.89
C SER A 288 20.83 1.30 12.39
N THR A 289 19.88 2.13 12.83
CA THR A 289 19.69 2.47 14.25
C THR A 289 18.41 1.88 14.84
N LYS A 290 17.32 1.92 14.07
CA LYS A 290 15.98 1.53 14.53
C LYS A 290 15.50 0.19 13.95
N PHE A 291 16.30 -0.46 13.09
CA PHE A 291 15.94 -1.70 12.41
C PHE A 291 17.14 -2.66 12.32
N ASN A 292 16.89 -3.95 12.56
CA ASN A 292 17.94 -4.98 12.57
C ASN A 292 17.98 -5.80 11.26
N GLY A 293 17.33 -5.32 10.20
CA GLY A 293 17.24 -5.99 8.91
C GLY A 293 16.14 -7.07 8.86
N VAL A 294 15.67 -7.36 7.64
CA VAL A 294 14.79 -8.50 7.36
C VAL A 294 15.56 -9.80 7.53
N SER A 295 14.92 -10.83 8.08
CA SER A 295 15.59 -12.11 8.34
C SER A 295 16.15 -12.74 7.06
N TYR A 296 17.28 -13.45 7.20
CA TYR A 296 17.96 -14.14 6.10
C TYR A 296 17.00 -15.06 5.30
N LEU A 297 16.17 -15.82 6.02
CA LEU A 297 15.22 -16.77 5.46
C LEU A 297 14.22 -16.06 4.54
N VAL A 298 13.63 -14.97 5.03
CA VAL A 298 12.64 -14.19 4.27
C VAL A 298 13.28 -13.55 3.05
N GLN A 299 14.50 -13.01 3.17
CA GLN A 299 15.21 -12.46 2.02
C GLN A 299 15.52 -13.55 0.98
N ARG A 300 15.85 -14.79 1.38
CA ARG A 300 16.02 -15.92 0.44
C ARG A 300 14.73 -16.29 -0.27
N GLY A 301 13.60 -16.25 0.45
CA GLY A 301 12.27 -16.37 -0.17
C GLY A 301 12.04 -15.27 -1.20
N ALA A 302 12.37 -14.02 -0.88
CA ALA A 302 12.23 -12.88 -1.79
C ALA A 302 13.18 -12.97 -3.00
N GLU A 303 14.40 -13.50 -2.84
CA GLU A 303 15.31 -13.78 -3.95
C GLU A 303 14.69 -14.73 -4.96
N ALA A 304 14.05 -15.78 -4.46
CA ALA A 304 13.45 -16.81 -5.28
C ALA A 304 12.24 -16.32 -6.10
N VAL A 305 11.65 -15.17 -5.75
CA VAL A 305 10.65 -14.49 -6.61
C VAL A 305 11.24 -14.17 -7.99
N TYR A 306 12.54 -13.91 -8.06
CA TYR A 306 13.27 -13.57 -9.30
C TYR A 306 13.89 -14.80 -9.99
N SER A 307 13.60 -16.03 -9.57
CA SER A 307 13.90 -17.22 -10.37
C SER A 307 12.88 -17.38 -11.49
N GLU A 308 13.19 -18.15 -12.52
CA GLU A 308 12.25 -18.42 -13.62
C GLU A 308 10.94 -19.05 -13.09
N GLU A 309 11.06 -20.03 -12.20
CA GLU A 309 9.92 -20.69 -11.56
C GLU A 309 9.18 -19.73 -10.63
N GLY A 310 9.89 -18.90 -9.87
CA GLY A 310 9.30 -17.91 -8.98
C GLY A 310 8.47 -16.88 -9.73
N GLN A 311 9.00 -16.32 -10.82
CA GLN A 311 8.30 -15.36 -11.66
C GLN A 311 7.04 -15.98 -12.28
N ALA A 312 7.13 -17.22 -12.79
CA ALA A 312 5.98 -17.92 -13.34
C ALA A 312 4.88 -18.17 -12.29
N GLN A 313 5.26 -18.61 -11.08
CA GLN A 313 4.31 -18.88 -9.99
C GLN A 313 3.67 -17.60 -9.45
N VAL A 314 4.44 -16.53 -9.27
CA VAL A 314 3.95 -15.23 -8.84
C VAL A 314 2.99 -14.63 -9.87
N LYS A 315 3.32 -14.72 -11.16
CA LYS A 315 2.41 -14.29 -12.23
C LYS A 315 1.08 -15.06 -12.22
N ALA A 316 1.13 -16.38 -12.02
CA ALA A 316 -0.08 -17.19 -11.91
C ALA A 316 -0.94 -16.77 -10.71
N LEU A 317 -0.31 -16.46 -9.57
CA LEU A 317 -0.98 -15.97 -8.37
C LEU A 317 -1.64 -14.59 -8.59
N ILE A 318 -0.93 -13.66 -9.23
CA ILE A 318 -1.47 -12.34 -9.59
C ILE A 318 -2.68 -12.50 -10.51
N ASN A 319 -2.56 -13.31 -11.56
CA ASN A 319 -3.64 -13.56 -12.50
C ASN A 319 -4.88 -14.13 -11.82
N PHE A 320 -4.71 -15.08 -10.89
CA PHE A 320 -5.81 -15.64 -10.11
C PHE A 320 -6.59 -14.55 -9.34
N TYR A 321 -5.89 -13.63 -8.69
CA TYR A 321 -6.54 -12.53 -7.97
C TYR A 321 -7.12 -11.45 -8.89
N LEU A 322 -6.53 -11.20 -10.06
CA LEU A 322 -7.13 -10.31 -11.06
C LEU A 322 -8.41 -10.91 -11.65
N GLU A 323 -8.45 -12.21 -11.92
CA GLU A 323 -9.69 -12.89 -12.33
C GLU A 323 -10.77 -12.81 -11.23
N ASN A 324 -10.38 -12.94 -9.95
CA ASN A 324 -11.31 -12.71 -8.84
C ASN A 324 -11.86 -11.28 -8.85
N ALA A 325 -10.99 -10.28 -9.07
CA ALA A 325 -11.39 -8.87 -9.14
C ALA A 325 -12.36 -8.65 -10.31
N GLN A 326 -12.07 -9.22 -11.48
CA GLN A 326 -12.91 -9.19 -12.67
C GLN A 326 -14.31 -9.79 -12.39
N ILE A 327 -14.37 -10.95 -11.71
CA ILE A 327 -15.65 -11.57 -11.33
C ILE A 327 -16.49 -10.66 -10.44
N ILE A 328 -15.86 -10.01 -9.45
CA ILE A 328 -16.54 -9.07 -8.56
C ILE A 328 -17.05 -7.88 -9.39
N CYS A 329 -16.19 -7.30 -10.22
CA CYS A 329 -16.53 -6.17 -11.09
C CYS A 329 -17.72 -6.47 -12.00
N ASP A 330 -17.64 -7.54 -12.78
CA ASP A 330 -18.64 -7.89 -13.79
C ASP A 330 -20.00 -8.17 -13.15
N LYS A 331 -20.03 -8.98 -12.09
CA LYS A 331 -21.27 -9.38 -11.44
C LYS A 331 -21.94 -8.22 -10.70
N LEU A 332 -21.18 -7.38 -10.00
CA LEU A 332 -21.75 -6.22 -9.32
C LEU A 332 -22.20 -5.13 -10.30
N SER A 333 -21.45 -4.93 -11.38
CA SER A 333 -21.86 -4.01 -12.47
C SER A 333 -23.12 -4.50 -13.17
N PHE A 334 -23.22 -5.81 -13.45
CA PHE A 334 -24.42 -6.42 -14.03
C PHE A 334 -25.65 -6.27 -13.11
N ALA A 335 -25.44 -6.29 -11.79
CA ALA A 335 -26.47 -5.97 -10.81
C ALA A 335 -26.74 -4.47 -10.65
N GLY A 336 -26.21 -3.60 -11.52
CA GLY A 336 -26.54 -2.17 -11.53
C GLY A 336 -25.80 -1.31 -10.49
N LEU A 337 -24.78 -1.84 -9.82
CA LEU A 337 -23.92 -1.03 -8.94
C LEU A 337 -22.89 -0.24 -9.77
N ASN A 338 -22.52 0.95 -9.29
CA ASN A 338 -21.41 1.70 -9.88
C ASN A 338 -20.09 1.17 -9.30
N VAL A 339 -19.27 0.60 -10.18
CA VAL A 339 -18.06 -0.13 -9.83
C VAL A 339 -16.84 0.48 -10.53
N TYR A 340 -15.74 0.60 -9.80
CA TYR A 340 -14.46 1.14 -10.24
C TYR A 340 -13.32 0.22 -9.79
N GLY A 341 -12.14 0.38 -10.40
CA GLY A 341 -10.98 -0.46 -10.10
C GLY A 341 -11.12 -1.89 -10.63
N GLY A 342 -10.43 -2.84 -9.99
CA GLY A 342 -10.48 -4.28 -10.33
C GLY A 342 -9.78 -4.69 -11.63
N VAL A 343 -9.18 -3.76 -12.37
CA VAL A 343 -8.43 -4.04 -13.62
C VAL A 343 -6.91 -4.01 -13.40
N ASN A 344 -6.42 -2.99 -12.70
CA ASN A 344 -5.00 -2.78 -12.40
C ASN A 344 -4.68 -3.00 -10.92
N ALA A 345 -5.63 -3.52 -10.14
CA ALA A 345 -5.50 -3.73 -8.71
C ALA A 345 -6.40 -4.90 -8.24
N PRO A 346 -5.99 -5.65 -7.20
CA PRO A 346 -6.71 -6.82 -6.70
C PRO A 346 -7.84 -6.44 -5.73
N TYR A 347 -8.59 -5.38 -6.04
CA TYR A 347 -9.74 -4.94 -5.27
C TYR A 347 -10.62 -4.03 -6.11
N VAL A 348 -11.87 -3.97 -5.69
CA VAL A 348 -12.96 -3.30 -6.38
C VAL A 348 -13.51 -2.20 -5.49
N TRP A 349 -13.73 -1.03 -6.08
CA TRP A 349 -14.26 0.15 -5.40
C TRP A 349 -15.70 0.39 -5.84
N VAL A 350 -16.65 0.28 -4.91
CA VAL A 350 -18.08 0.27 -5.21
C VAL A 350 -18.74 1.48 -4.58
N LYS A 351 -19.51 2.24 -5.35
CA LYS A 351 -20.38 3.28 -4.79
C LYS A 351 -21.53 2.61 -4.05
N THR A 352 -21.75 3.00 -2.80
CA THR A 352 -22.83 2.45 -1.98
C THR A 352 -24.20 2.76 -2.63
N PRO A 353 -25.15 1.80 -2.61
CA PRO A 353 -26.48 2.01 -3.18
C PRO A 353 -27.34 2.88 -2.27
N GLU A 354 -28.38 3.50 -2.85
CA GLU A 354 -29.46 4.20 -2.14
C GLU A 354 -29.01 5.32 -1.18
N GLY A 355 -27.79 5.87 -1.37
CA GLY A 355 -27.25 6.94 -0.53
C GLY A 355 -26.86 6.49 0.88
N LEU A 356 -26.63 5.19 1.10
CA LEU A 356 -26.12 4.68 2.36
C LEU A 356 -24.74 5.29 2.69
N SER A 357 -24.45 5.46 3.98
CA SER A 357 -23.07 5.73 4.39
C SER A 357 -22.20 4.48 4.18
N SER A 358 -20.88 4.67 4.12
CA SER A 358 -19.92 3.55 4.02
C SER A 358 -20.08 2.56 5.17
N TRP A 359 -20.31 3.05 6.39
CA TRP A 359 -20.49 2.20 7.59
C TRP A 359 -21.86 1.54 7.63
N ASP A 360 -22.93 2.22 7.22
CA ASP A 360 -24.25 1.61 7.11
C ASP A 360 -24.25 0.48 6.07
N PHE A 361 -23.54 0.67 4.96
CA PHE A 361 -23.39 -0.38 3.95
C PHE A 361 -22.53 -1.54 4.45
N PHE A 362 -21.47 -1.27 5.22
CA PHE A 362 -20.71 -2.32 5.91
C PHE A 362 -21.60 -3.16 6.83
N ASP A 363 -22.38 -2.50 7.70
CA ASP A 363 -23.27 -3.18 8.65
C ASP A 363 -24.38 -3.96 7.91
N LYS A 364 -24.95 -3.38 6.83
CA LYS A 364 -25.94 -4.06 5.97
C LYS A 364 -25.37 -5.34 5.39
N LEU A 365 -24.19 -5.32 4.76
CA LEU A 365 -23.59 -6.52 4.16
C LEU A 365 -23.20 -7.57 5.21
N LEU A 366 -22.67 -7.16 6.35
CA LEU A 366 -22.32 -8.07 7.44
C LEU A 366 -23.57 -8.80 7.97
N GLN A 367 -24.64 -8.06 8.22
CA GLN A 367 -25.89 -8.60 8.77
C GLN A 367 -26.67 -9.43 7.75
N SER A 368 -26.83 -8.96 6.51
CA SER A 368 -27.72 -9.61 5.53
C SER A 368 -27.04 -10.66 4.66
N ALA A 369 -25.75 -10.48 4.37
CA ALA A 369 -24.98 -11.33 3.44
C ALA A 369 -23.84 -12.10 4.13
N ASN A 370 -23.51 -11.77 5.38
CA ASN A 370 -22.32 -12.27 6.08
C ASN A 370 -21.03 -12.04 5.26
N VAL A 371 -20.97 -10.91 4.55
CA VAL A 371 -19.79 -10.51 3.77
C VAL A 371 -19.16 -9.30 4.43
N VAL A 372 -17.84 -9.38 4.65
CA VAL A 372 -17.04 -8.28 5.18
C VAL A 372 -16.27 -7.66 4.02
N GLY A 373 -16.40 -6.35 3.86
CA GLY A 373 -15.47 -5.55 3.05
C GLY A 373 -14.92 -4.40 3.90
N THR A 374 -14.54 -3.30 3.27
CA THR A 374 -13.96 -2.14 3.98
C THR A 374 -14.79 -0.90 3.69
N PRO A 375 -15.36 -0.22 4.71
CA PRO A 375 -16.08 1.03 4.52
C PRO A 375 -15.15 2.09 3.97
N GLY A 376 -15.58 2.79 2.92
CA GLY A 376 -14.76 3.73 2.19
C GLY A 376 -14.30 4.94 3.01
N SER A 377 -15.12 5.44 3.94
CA SER A 377 -14.72 6.52 4.85
C SER A 377 -13.55 6.19 5.77
N GLY A 378 -13.17 4.91 5.88
CA GLY A 378 -11.93 4.51 6.54
C GLY A 378 -10.65 4.95 5.82
N PHE A 379 -10.76 5.32 4.54
CA PHE A 379 -9.65 5.77 3.70
C PHE A 379 -9.57 7.29 3.56
N GLY A 380 -10.44 8.03 4.26
CA GLY A 380 -10.52 9.48 4.19
C GLY A 380 -11.91 9.98 3.79
N ALA A 381 -12.09 11.30 3.79
CA ALA A 381 -13.40 11.94 3.66
C ALA A 381 -14.03 11.70 2.28
N ALA A 382 -13.22 11.76 1.21
CA ALA A 382 -13.66 11.45 -0.15
C ALA A 382 -14.01 9.97 -0.37
N GLY A 383 -13.70 9.10 0.60
CA GLY A 383 -14.11 7.70 0.60
C GLY A 383 -15.54 7.45 1.12
N GLU A 384 -16.19 8.44 1.72
CA GLU A 384 -17.56 8.30 2.21
C GLU A 384 -18.54 7.95 1.07
N SER A 385 -19.56 7.16 1.38
CA SER A 385 -20.49 6.56 0.39
C SER A 385 -19.84 5.63 -0.64
N TYR A 386 -18.63 5.13 -0.37
CA TYR A 386 -18.02 4.03 -1.12
C TYR A 386 -17.65 2.84 -0.22
N PHE A 387 -17.29 1.72 -0.85
CA PHE A 387 -16.93 0.47 -0.19
C PHE A 387 -15.89 -0.30 -1.01
N ARG A 388 -14.84 -0.80 -0.35
CA ARG A 388 -13.80 -1.61 -0.98
C ARG A 388 -14.07 -3.10 -0.76
N ILE A 389 -14.02 -3.88 -1.83
CA ILE A 389 -14.09 -5.35 -1.82
C ILE A 389 -12.76 -5.90 -2.31
N SER A 390 -12.07 -6.66 -1.46
CA SER A 390 -10.81 -7.33 -1.79
C SER A 390 -11.04 -8.53 -2.72
N ALA A 391 -10.18 -8.70 -3.71
CA ALA A 391 -10.14 -9.91 -4.55
C ALA A 391 -9.26 -11.03 -3.97
N PHE A 392 -8.55 -10.75 -2.88
CA PHE A 392 -7.78 -11.76 -2.14
C PHE A 392 -8.69 -12.70 -1.35
N ASN A 393 -9.15 -13.77 -2.01
CA ASN A 393 -9.81 -14.92 -1.40
C ASN A 393 -9.78 -16.12 -2.35
N SER A 394 -10.27 -17.28 -1.91
CA SER A 394 -10.51 -18.41 -2.81
C SER A 394 -11.59 -18.06 -3.84
N ARG A 395 -11.55 -18.69 -5.02
CA ARG A 395 -12.53 -18.46 -6.09
C ARG A 395 -13.96 -18.73 -5.61
N GLU A 396 -14.16 -19.80 -4.84
CA GLU A 396 -15.45 -20.20 -4.30
C GLU A 396 -16.03 -19.13 -3.37
N ASN A 397 -15.19 -18.58 -2.48
CA ASN A 397 -15.60 -17.53 -1.57
C ASN A 397 -15.92 -16.22 -2.30
N VAL A 398 -15.16 -15.87 -3.34
CA VAL A 398 -15.43 -14.69 -4.18
C VAL A 398 -16.78 -14.84 -4.89
N GLU A 399 -17.02 -15.99 -5.52
CA GLU A 399 -18.28 -16.25 -6.23
C GLU A 399 -19.47 -16.26 -5.28
N GLU A 400 -19.33 -16.92 -4.12
CA GLU A 400 -20.38 -17.02 -3.12
C GLU A 400 -20.68 -15.66 -2.47
N ALA A 401 -19.66 -14.90 -2.08
CA ALA A 401 -19.85 -13.56 -1.51
C ALA A 401 -20.56 -12.63 -2.50
N THR A 402 -20.13 -12.66 -3.77
CA THR A 402 -20.74 -11.82 -4.82
C THR A 402 -22.19 -12.22 -5.07
N ARG A 403 -22.50 -13.52 -5.12
CA ARG A 403 -23.88 -14.03 -5.22
C ARG A 403 -24.75 -13.53 -4.05
N ARG A 404 -24.26 -13.65 -2.81
CA ARG A 404 -24.97 -13.18 -1.62
C ARG A 404 -25.21 -11.69 -1.63
N ILE A 405 -24.24 -10.88 -2.05
CA ILE A 405 -24.38 -9.43 -2.16
C ILE A 405 -25.55 -9.10 -3.11
N ILE A 406 -25.55 -9.67 -4.31
CA ILE A 406 -26.58 -9.39 -5.34
C ILE A 406 -27.98 -9.79 -4.84
N GLU A 407 -28.13 -11.01 -4.32
CA GLU A 407 -29.43 -11.51 -3.82
C GLU A 407 -30.00 -10.68 -2.68
N LYS A 408 -29.13 -10.16 -1.79
CA LYS A 408 -29.56 -9.45 -0.58
C LYS A 408 -29.78 -7.96 -0.80
N LEU A 409 -29.09 -7.36 -1.77
CA LEU A 409 -29.28 -5.96 -2.12
C LEU A 409 -30.49 -5.74 -3.04
N LYS A 410 -31.00 -6.77 -3.73
CA LYS A 410 -32.15 -6.68 -4.66
C LYS A 410 -31.99 -5.54 -5.70
N VAL A 411 -30.75 -5.31 -6.15
CA VAL A 411 -30.40 -4.28 -7.12
C VAL A 411 -30.72 -4.76 -8.53
#